data_AF-M2RJC5-F1
#
_entry.id   AF-M2RJC5-F1
#
_cell.length_a   1.000
_cell.length_b   1.000
_cell.length_c   1.000
_cell.angle_alpha   90.00
_cell.angle_beta   90.00
_cell.angle_gamma   90.00
#
_symmetry.space_group_name_H-M   'P 1'
#
loop_
_entity.id
_entity.type
_entity.pdbx_description
1 polymer ?
#
loop_
_entity_poly.entity_id
_entity_poly.type
_entity_poly.pdbx_seq_one_letter_code
_entity_poly.pdbx_strand_id
1 'polypeptide(L)'
;SSMQGTYRKWCDNVGFKSMLKEDIKARQAAAAMPQPTLDSHLQPLPPKDVTVPYSDKSMRSSALKWFITTDQPISTLEEPTFVEMLNVAAR
;
A
#
# COMPACT_ATOMS: atom_id res chain seq x y z
N SER A 1 -37.70 38.19 18.71
CA SER A 1 -36.78 37.70 17.67
C SER A 1 -35.75 36.80 18.31
N SER A 2 -35.61 35.55 17.85
CA SER A 2 -34.57 34.64 18.35
C SER A 2 -33.18 35.21 18.04
N MET A 3 -32.24 35.16 19.00
CA MET A 3 -30.87 35.67 18.86
C MET A 3 -30.15 35.11 17.63
N GLN A 4 -30.43 33.85 17.28
CA GLN A 4 -29.89 33.19 16.09
C GLN A 4 -30.35 33.86 14.79
N GLY A 5 -31.60 34.34 14.73
CA GLY A 5 -32.13 35.04 13.56
C GLY A 5 -31.51 36.42 13.35
N THR A 6 -31.23 37.14 14.43
CA THR A 6 -30.52 38.43 14.37
C THR A 6 -29.06 38.25 13.93
N TYR A 7 -28.39 37.20 14.43
CA TYR A 7 -27.03 36.86 14.03
C TYR A 7 -26.91 36.54 12.54
N ARG A 8 -27.84 35.75 11.98
CA ARG A 8 -27.86 35.44 10.54
C ARG A 8 -28.03 36.70 9.69
N LYS A 9 -28.94 37.60 10.06
CA LYS A 9 -29.13 38.89 9.36
C LYS A 9 -27.89 39.78 9.42
N TRP A 10 -27.20 39.80 10.56
CA TRP A 10 -25.93 40.51 10.67
C TRP A 10 -24.88 39.90 9.74
N CYS A 11 -24.74 38.57 9.74
CA CYS A 11 -23.84 37.84 8.86
C CYS A 11 -24.10 38.19 7.39
N ASP A 12 -25.35 38.20 6.95
CA ASP A 12 -25.74 38.55 5.58
C ASP A 12 -25.36 40.01 5.23
N ASN A 13 -25.57 40.94 6.16
CA ASN A 13 -25.28 42.36 5.96
C ASN A 13 -23.76 42.66 5.88
N VAL A 14 -22.95 41.97 6.69
CA VAL A 14 -21.48 42.16 6.68
C VAL A 14 -20.76 41.23 5.70
N GLY A 15 -21.49 40.42 4.92
CA GLY A 15 -20.91 39.42 4.03
C GLY A 15 -20.16 38.30 4.76
N PHE A 16 -20.43 38.12 6.06
CA PHE A 16 -19.82 37.09 6.87
C PHE A 16 -20.58 35.77 6.74
N LYS A 17 -19.84 34.67 6.63
CA LYS A 17 -20.43 33.34 6.49
C LYS A 17 -20.89 32.83 7.85
N SER A 18 -22.19 32.57 8.03
CA SER A 18 -22.70 32.00 9.28
C SER A 18 -21.99 30.68 9.64
N MET A 19 -21.47 30.63 10.87
CA MET A 19 -20.77 29.48 11.47
C MET A 19 -21.62 28.76 12.53
N LEU A 20 -22.94 29.00 12.54
CA LEU A 20 -23.85 28.22 13.37
C LEU A 20 -23.80 26.75 12.95
N LYS A 21 -23.92 25.84 13.93
CA LYS A 21 -23.81 24.39 13.71
C LYS A 21 -24.83 23.92 12.67
N GLU A 22 -26.04 24.48 12.67
CA GLU A 22 -27.10 24.17 11.72
C GLU A 22 -26.73 24.58 10.29
N ASP A 23 -26.17 25.77 10.12
CA ASP A 23 -25.83 26.33 8.81
C ASP A 23 -24.58 25.64 8.21
N ILE A 24 -23.65 25.19 9.07
CA ILE A 24 -22.52 24.33 8.68
C ILE A 24 -23.04 22.97 8.20
N LYS A 25 -23.93 22.34 8.98
CA LYS A 25 -24.50 21.03 8.65
C LYS A 25 -25.31 21.07 7.35
N ALA A 26 -26.13 22.11 7.15
CA ALA A 26 -26.88 22.31 5.92
C ALA A 26 -25.96 22.43 4.69
N ARG A 27 -24.83 23.13 4.84
CA ARG A 27 -23.84 23.28 3.77
C ARG A 27 -23.10 21.98 3.47
N GLN A 28 -22.74 21.22 4.49
CA GLN A 28 -22.12 19.91 4.32
C GLN A 28 -23.08 18.94 3.62
N ALA A 29 -24.36 18.95 3.97
CA ALA A 29 -25.38 18.16 3.30
C ALA A 29 -25.58 18.57 1.84
N ALA A 30 -25.59 19.88 1.54
CA ALA A 30 -25.67 20.38 0.18
C ALA A 30 -24.39 20.10 -0.65
N ALA A 31 -23.23 20.02 0.00
CA ALA A 31 -21.94 19.72 -0.63
C ALA A 31 -21.62 18.22 -0.71
N ALA A 32 -22.43 17.37 -0.07
CA ALA A 32 -22.33 15.93 -0.17
C ALA A 32 -22.87 15.47 -1.54
N MET A 33 -22.16 15.82 -2.61
CA MET A 33 -22.30 15.12 -3.88
C MET A 33 -21.71 13.71 -3.71
N PRO A 34 -22.33 12.67 -4.28
CA PRO A 34 -21.71 11.35 -4.31
C PRO A 34 -20.38 11.47 -5.03
N GLN A 35 -19.28 11.31 -4.29
CA GLN A 35 -17.97 11.19 -4.93
C GLN A 35 -18.01 9.94 -5.81
N PRO A 36 -17.69 10.03 -7.11
CA PRO A 36 -17.59 8.86 -7.94
C PRO A 36 -16.48 7.97 -7.36
N THR A 37 -16.80 6.69 -7.11
CA THR A 37 -15.78 5.73 -6.70
C THR A 37 -14.84 5.48 -7.88
N LEU A 38 -13.55 5.33 -7.58
CA LEU A 38 -12.51 5.16 -8.61
C LEU A 38 -12.59 3.80 -9.32
N ASP A 39 -13.51 2.92 -8.89
CA ASP A 39 -13.65 1.53 -9.35
C ASP A 39 -13.76 1.39 -10.87
N SER A 40 -14.39 2.36 -11.55
CA SER A 40 -14.54 2.39 -13.01
C SER A 40 -13.19 2.38 -13.78
N HIS A 41 -12.10 2.78 -13.14
CA HIS A 41 -10.78 2.91 -13.78
C HIS A 41 -9.72 2.01 -13.15
N LEU A 42 -10.08 1.18 -12.16
CA LEU A 42 -9.14 0.27 -11.53
C LEU A 42 -9.08 -1.03 -12.32
N GLN A 43 -7.87 -1.41 -12.74
CA GLN A 43 -7.60 -2.74 -13.28
C GLN A 43 -7.17 -3.67 -12.14
N PRO A 44 -7.59 -4.94 -12.16
CA PRO A 44 -7.09 -5.93 -11.21
C PRO A 44 -5.57 -6.04 -11.36
N LEU A 45 -4.86 -5.96 -10.23
CA LEU A 45 -3.42 -6.14 -10.21
C LEU A 45 -3.11 -7.54 -10.78
N PRO A 46 -2.22 -7.67 -11.78
CA PRO A 46 -1.79 -8.99 -12.23
C PRO A 46 -1.31 -9.80 -11.03
N PRO A 47 -1.51 -11.14 -11.02
CA PRO A 47 -1.00 -11.98 -9.97
C PRO A 47 0.48 -11.66 -9.80
N LYS A 48 0.85 -11.17 -8.62
CA LYS A 48 2.25 -10.93 -8.31
C LYS A 48 2.94 -12.28 -8.49
N ASP A 49 3.94 -12.35 -9.38
CA ASP A 49 4.83 -13.51 -9.41
C ASP A 49 5.31 -13.68 -7.97
N VAL A 50 4.81 -14.73 -7.33
CA VAL A 50 5.23 -15.07 -5.98
C VAL A 50 6.61 -15.66 -6.16
N THR A 51 7.61 -14.78 -6.33
CA THR A 51 9.00 -15.13 -6.14
C THR A 51 9.03 -15.75 -4.76
N VAL A 52 9.28 -17.06 -4.69
CA VAL A 52 9.44 -17.76 -3.43
C VAL A 52 10.41 -16.92 -2.60
N PRO A 53 9.99 -16.36 -1.46
CA PRO A 53 10.86 -15.51 -0.67
C PRO A 53 12.16 -16.26 -0.41
N TYR A 54 13.29 -15.59 -0.62
CA TYR A 54 14.58 -16.20 -0.33
C TYR A 54 14.57 -16.72 1.10
N SER A 55 14.97 -17.98 1.25
CA SER A 55 15.08 -18.67 2.52
C SER A 55 16.33 -19.52 2.46
N ASP A 56 17.19 -19.41 3.47
CA ASP A 56 18.40 -20.22 3.58
C ASP A 56 18.08 -21.72 3.49
N LYS A 57 16.90 -22.15 3.96
CA LYS A 57 16.45 -23.54 3.86
C LYS A 57 16.17 -23.92 2.40
N SER A 58 15.49 -23.07 1.65
CA SER A 58 15.19 -23.30 0.22
C SER A 58 16.48 -23.33 -0.62
N MET A 59 17.41 -22.42 -0.32
CA MET A 59 18.72 -22.38 -0.98
C MET A 59 19.54 -23.64 -0.69
N ARG A 60 19.67 -24.04 0.59
CA ARG A 60 20.40 -25.26 0.97
C ARG A 60 19.81 -26.51 0.34
N SER A 61 18.48 -26.65 0.32
CA SER A 61 17.81 -27.78 -0.32
C SER A 61 18.05 -27.82 -1.83
N SER A 62 18.03 -26.66 -2.49
CA SER A 62 18.29 -26.57 -3.94
C SER A 62 19.76 -26.86 -4.27
N ALA A 63 20.69 -26.34 -3.48
CA ALA A 63 22.13 -26.62 -3.61
C ALA A 63 22.45 -28.11 -3.39
N LEU A 64 21.86 -28.74 -2.36
CA LEU A 64 22.02 -30.17 -2.12
C LEU A 64 21.44 -31.02 -3.26
N LYS A 65 20.29 -30.62 -3.81
CA LYS A 65 19.69 -31.31 -4.96
C LYS A 65 20.57 -31.19 -6.21
N TRP A 66 21.09 -29.99 -6.48
CA TRP A 66 22.05 -29.78 -7.57
C TRP A 66 23.28 -30.68 -7.38
N PHE A 67 23.86 -30.68 -6.19
CA PHE A 67 25.02 -31.49 -5.81
C PHE A 67 24.83 -32.99 -6.06
N ILE A 68 23.69 -33.56 -5.64
CA ILE A 68 23.35 -34.98 -5.89
C ILE A 68 23.17 -35.25 -7.38
N THR A 69 22.59 -34.31 -8.12
CA THR A 69 22.29 -34.48 -9.56
C THR A 69 23.54 -34.40 -10.42
N THR A 70 24.53 -33.60 -10.01
CA THR A 70 25.78 -33.37 -10.76
C THR A 70 26.97 -34.14 -10.21
N ASP A 71 26.74 -35.04 -9.25
CA ASP A 71 27.72 -35.91 -8.60
C ASP A 71 29.01 -35.18 -8.18
N GLN A 72 28.82 -34.02 -7.55
CA GLN A 72 29.94 -33.17 -7.15
C GLN A 72 30.61 -33.73 -5.89
N PRO A 73 31.93 -33.53 -5.71
CA PRO A 73 32.62 -33.89 -4.48
C PRO A 73 32.25 -32.93 -3.35
N ILE A 74 32.20 -33.42 -2.10
CA ILE A 74 31.77 -32.62 -0.92
C ILE A 74 32.63 -31.37 -0.73
N SER A 75 33.88 -31.42 -1.17
CA SER A 75 34.81 -30.28 -1.20
C SER A 75 34.29 -29.07 -2.00
N THR A 76 33.38 -29.26 -2.94
CA THR A 76 32.78 -28.16 -3.73
C THR A 76 31.97 -27.20 -2.86
N LEU A 77 31.46 -27.64 -1.70
CA LEU A 77 30.75 -26.75 -0.75
C LEU A 77 31.68 -25.78 -0.01
N GLU A 78 32.97 -26.11 0.05
CA GLU A 78 34.00 -25.29 0.69
C GLU A 78 34.73 -24.41 -0.34
N GLU A 79 34.42 -24.59 -1.62
CA GLU A 79 35.08 -23.88 -2.70
C GLU A 79 34.67 -22.38 -2.66
N PRO A 80 35.65 -21.46 -2.62
CA PRO A 80 35.37 -20.03 -2.43
C PRO A 80 34.43 -19.42 -3.48
N THR A 81 34.54 -19.81 -4.76
CA THR A 81 33.70 -19.26 -5.83
C THR A 81 32.26 -19.75 -5.74
N PHE A 82 32.04 -20.98 -5.27
CA PHE A 82 30.71 -21.52 -4.99
C PHE A 82 30.03 -20.77 -3.82
N VAL A 83 30.78 -20.49 -2.76
CA VAL A 83 30.29 -19.68 -1.63
C VAL A 83 29.97 -18.25 -2.07
N GLU A 84 30.81 -17.66 -2.93
CA GLU A 84 30.56 -16.34 -3.51
C GLU A 84 29.30 -16.30 -4.38
N MET A 85 29.11 -17.30 -5.24
CA MET A 85 27.90 -17.46 -6.05
C MET A 85 26.64 -17.53 -5.18
N LEU A 86 26.66 -18.31 -4.09
CA LEU A 86 25.55 -18.40 -3.15
C LEU A 86 25.27 -17.06 -2.46
N ASN A 87 26.32 -16.34 -2.03
CA ASN A 87 26.19 -15.03 -1.40
C ASN A 87 25.61 -13.96 -2.35
N VAL A 88 25.90 -14.03 -3.65
CA VAL A 88 25.29 -13.15 -4.66
C VAL A 88 23.82 -13.49 -4.88
N ALA A 89 23.47 -14.77 -4.93
CA ALA A 89 22.08 -15.22 -5.13
C ALA A 89 21.18 -15.00 -3.89
N ALA A 90 21.78 -14.87 -2.70
CA ALA A 90 21.10 -14.63 -1.43
C ALA A 90 20.85 -13.16 -1.09
N ARG A 91 21.47 -12.23 -1.83
CA ARG A 91 21.27 -10.78 -1.69
C ARG A 91 20.04 -10.30 -2.45
#